data_AF-A0A9E7IIJ4-F1
#
_entry.id   AF-A0A9E7IIJ4-F1
#
_cell.length_a   1.000
_cell.length_b   1.000
_cell.length_c   1.000
_cell.angle_alpha   90.00
_cell.angle_beta   90.00
_cell.angle_gamma   90.00
#
_symmetry.space_group_name_H-M   'P 1'
#
loop_
_entity.id
_entity.type
_entity.pdbx_description
1 polymer ?
#
loop_
_entity_poly.entity_id
_entity_poly.type
_entity_poly.pdbx_seq_one_letter_code
_entity_poly.pdbx_strand_id
1 'polypeptide(L)'
;MQGNRSMVSEQGPGGVQSRRERKIALQQDVDKLRKKLRHEENVHRVLARAFTRPLGVLPRLPPYLPSHTLKLLAEVAVLEEEVVRLEEQVVNFLQGLYQEAIYGSSSEQNRFPIGEIETACQFGEFRSCRNQKTFVLVTVDV
;
A
#
# COMPACT_ATOMS: atom_id res chain seq x y z
N MET A 1 84.75 8.25 -8.00
CA MET A 1 83.34 8.53 -7.67
C MET A 1 82.51 7.41 -8.30
N GLN A 2 82.16 6.34 -7.59
CA GLN A 2 80.90 6.24 -6.81
C GLN A 2 79.78 6.92 -7.59
N GLY A 3 78.98 6.20 -8.37
CA GLY A 3 78.11 5.11 -7.93
C GLY A 3 76.69 5.69 -7.89
N ASN A 4 75.71 4.98 -8.44
CA ASN A 4 74.39 4.83 -7.83
C ASN A 4 73.55 3.80 -8.59
N ARG A 5 73.20 2.75 -7.83
CA ARG A 5 72.20 1.73 -8.16
C ARG A 5 70.84 2.40 -8.33
N SER A 6 70.25 2.26 -9.50
CA SER A 6 68.82 2.46 -9.70
C SER A 6 68.07 1.38 -8.92
N MET A 7 67.23 1.77 -7.97
CA MET A 7 66.28 0.87 -7.33
C MET A 7 65.27 0.41 -8.38
N VAL A 8 65.46 -0.81 -8.88
CA VAL A 8 64.37 -1.56 -9.51
C VAL A 8 63.42 -1.94 -8.38
N SER A 9 62.25 -1.32 -8.36
CA SER A 9 61.12 -1.83 -7.58
C SER A 9 60.69 -3.16 -8.18
N GLU A 10 61.27 -4.25 -7.71
CA GLU A 10 60.76 -5.59 -7.97
C GLU A 10 59.36 -5.69 -7.35
N GLN A 11 58.33 -5.52 -8.17
CA GLN A 11 57.00 -6.05 -7.88
C GLN A 11 57.08 -7.57 -7.97
N GLY A 12 57.41 -8.20 -6.84
CA GLY A 12 57.38 -9.65 -6.70
C GLY A 12 55.98 -10.24 -6.94
N PRO A 13 55.90 -11.56 -7.23
CA PRO A 13 54.67 -12.26 -7.62
C PRO A 13 53.51 -12.17 -6.61
N GLY A 14 53.77 -11.83 -5.34
CA GLY A 14 52.75 -11.66 -4.30
C GLY A 14 51.76 -10.50 -4.55
N GLY A 15 52.16 -9.44 -5.26
CA GLY A 15 51.27 -8.32 -5.58
C GLY A 15 50.18 -8.68 -6.60
N VAL A 16 50.45 -9.62 -7.49
CA VAL A 16 49.50 -10.08 -8.52
C VAL A 16 48.50 -11.08 -7.94
N GLN A 17 48.94 -11.96 -7.04
CA GLN A 17 48.05 -12.87 -6.30
C GLN A 17 47.05 -12.11 -5.43
N SER A 18 47.52 -11.11 -4.65
CA SER A 18 46.64 -10.26 -3.83
C SER A 18 45.58 -9.52 -4.66
N ARG A 19 45.93 -9.01 -5.86
CA ARG A 19 44.97 -8.38 -6.76
C ARG A 19 43.92 -9.36 -7.30
N ARG A 20 44.32 -10.60 -7.61
CA ARG A 20 43.41 -11.65 -8.08
C ARG A 20 42.44 -12.08 -6.99
N GLU A 21 42.93 -12.31 -5.78
CA GLU A 21 42.11 -12.65 -4.61
C GLU A 21 41.10 -11.55 -4.31
N ARG A 22 41.54 -10.29 -4.32
CA ARG A 22 40.63 -9.15 -4.13
C ARG A 22 39.57 -9.05 -5.21
N LYS A 23 39.91 -9.33 -6.47
CA LYS A 23 38.94 -9.37 -7.58
C LYS A 23 37.90 -10.47 -7.36
N ILE A 24 38.33 -11.65 -6.91
CA ILE A 24 37.43 -12.77 -6.63
C ILE A 24 36.50 -12.43 -5.46
N ALA A 25 37.02 -11.89 -4.36
CA ALA A 25 36.22 -11.48 -3.20
C ALA A 25 35.17 -10.42 -3.59
N LEU A 26 35.56 -9.40 -4.36
CA LEU A 26 34.64 -8.39 -4.85
C LEU A 26 33.55 -8.98 -5.77
N GLN A 27 33.91 -9.94 -6.62
CA GLN A 27 32.93 -10.60 -7.48
C GLN A 27 31.91 -11.40 -6.66
N GLN A 28 32.37 -12.11 -5.62
CA GLN A 28 31.50 -12.82 -4.68
C GLN A 28 30.57 -11.87 -3.93
N ASP A 29 31.08 -10.71 -3.49
CA ASP A 29 30.27 -9.69 -2.83
C ASP A 29 29.22 -9.09 -3.77
N VAL A 30 29.57 -8.83 -5.03
CA VAL A 30 28.60 -8.39 -6.05
C VAL A 30 27.49 -9.42 -6.24
N ASP A 31 27.83 -10.70 -6.30
CA ASP A 31 26.83 -11.76 -6.43
C ASP A 31 25.94 -11.89 -5.20
N LYS A 32 26.52 -11.71 -4.00
CA LYS A 32 25.78 -11.66 -2.73
C LYS A 32 24.84 -10.45 -2.68
N LEU A 33 25.30 -9.28 -3.10
CA LEU A 33 24.49 -8.06 -3.16
C LEU A 33 23.35 -8.20 -4.16
N ARG A 34 23.60 -8.77 -5.35
CA ARG A 34 22.56 -9.05 -6.34
C ARG A 34 21.48 -10.01 -5.81
N LYS A 35 21.87 -11.02 -5.03
CA LYS A 35 20.91 -11.93 -4.38
C LYS A 35 20.03 -11.19 -3.36
N LYS A 36 20.63 -10.33 -2.53
CA LYS A 36 19.88 -9.51 -1.55
C LYS A 36 18.93 -8.53 -2.24
N LEU A 37 19.39 -7.84 -3.28
CA LEU A 37 18.56 -6.90 -4.03
C LEU A 37 17.30 -7.57 -4.58
N ARG A 38 17.44 -8.74 -5.21
CA ARG A 38 16.27 -9.49 -5.71
C ARG A 38 15.30 -9.88 -4.59
N HIS A 39 15.81 -10.20 -3.40
CA HIS A 39 14.95 -10.53 -2.26
C HIS A 39 14.11 -9.31 -1.84
N GLU A 40 14.75 -8.16 -1.67
CA GLU A 40 14.08 -6.89 -1.33
C GLU A 40 13.06 -6.48 -2.40
N GLU A 41 13.42 -6.55 -3.69
CA GLU A 41 12.49 -6.26 -4.80
C GLU A 41 11.26 -7.18 -4.79
N ASN A 42 11.46 -8.46 -4.48
CA ASN A 42 10.37 -9.42 -4.36
C ASN A 42 9.46 -9.09 -3.17
N VAL A 43 10.04 -8.75 -2.01
CA VAL A 43 9.29 -8.30 -0.82
C VAL A 43 8.50 -7.05 -1.15
N HIS A 44 9.14 -6.04 -1.75
CA HIS A 44 8.48 -4.80 -2.14
C HIS A 44 7.31 -5.04 -3.11
N ARG A 45 7.50 -5.88 -4.14
CA ARG A 45 6.43 -6.23 -5.09
C ARG A 45 5.24 -6.88 -4.40
N VAL A 46 5.49 -7.76 -3.44
CA VAL A 46 4.44 -8.44 -2.66
C VAL A 46 3.69 -7.45 -1.78
N LEU A 47 4.41 -6.58 -1.08
CA LEU A 47 3.81 -5.55 -0.24
C LEU A 47 2.96 -4.58 -1.06
N ALA A 48 3.46 -4.15 -2.22
CA ALA A 48 2.70 -3.31 -3.14
C ALA A 48 1.37 -3.98 -3.53
N ARG A 49 1.39 -5.27 -3.88
CA ARG A 49 0.17 -6.05 -4.17
C ARG A 49 -0.77 -6.14 -2.96
N ALA A 50 -0.21 -6.34 -1.77
CA ALA A 50 -0.98 -6.40 -0.53
C ALA A 50 -1.72 -5.08 -0.28
N PHE A 51 -1.10 -3.94 -0.57
CA PHE A 51 -1.72 -2.63 -0.39
C PHE A 51 -2.64 -2.22 -1.54
N THR A 52 -2.53 -2.78 -2.74
CA THR A 52 -3.42 -2.47 -3.89
C THR A 52 -4.65 -3.39 -3.99
N ARG A 53 -4.81 -4.34 -3.06
CA ARG A 53 -5.95 -5.26 -3.09
C ARG A 53 -7.29 -4.56 -2.79
N PRO A 54 -8.42 -5.15 -3.19
CA PRO A 54 -9.74 -4.76 -2.71
C PRO A 54 -9.87 -4.86 -1.18
N LEU A 55 -10.60 -3.92 -0.58
CA LEU A 55 -10.91 -3.96 0.85
C LEU A 55 -11.73 -5.23 1.16
N GLY A 56 -11.52 -5.80 2.34
CA GLY A 56 -12.20 -7.02 2.78
C GLY A 56 -11.61 -8.34 2.26
N VAL A 57 -10.57 -8.30 1.42
CA VAL A 57 -9.85 -9.50 1.01
C VAL A 57 -8.53 -9.59 1.78
N LEU A 58 -8.19 -10.75 2.36
CA LEU A 58 -6.89 -10.92 3.02
C LEU A 58 -5.75 -10.81 1.99
N PRO A 59 -4.67 -10.06 2.28
CA PRO A 59 -3.54 -9.97 1.36
C PRO A 59 -2.92 -11.34 1.14
N ARG A 60 -2.71 -11.73 -0.12
CA ARG A 60 -2.00 -12.98 -0.46
C ARG A 60 -0.50 -12.80 -0.22
N LEU A 61 -0.08 -13.15 0.99
CA LEU A 61 1.29 -12.96 1.43
C LEU A 61 2.07 -14.29 1.36
N PRO A 62 3.24 -14.29 0.70
CA PRO A 62 4.15 -15.41 0.71
C PRO A 62 4.84 -15.58 2.07
N PRO A 63 5.27 -16.82 2.41
CA PRO A 63 5.84 -17.15 3.72
C PRO A 63 7.27 -16.63 3.94
N TYR A 64 7.93 -16.08 2.91
CA TYR A 64 9.25 -15.48 3.02
C TYR A 64 9.23 -14.03 3.53
N LEU A 65 8.04 -13.50 3.82
CA LEU A 65 7.88 -12.21 4.47
C LEU A 65 8.19 -12.35 5.97
N PRO A 66 8.81 -11.37 6.64
CA PRO A 66 9.01 -11.42 8.08
C PRO A 66 7.68 -11.60 8.84
N SER A 67 7.66 -12.48 9.85
CA SER A 67 6.43 -12.84 10.60
C SER A 67 5.72 -11.64 11.22
N HIS A 68 6.48 -10.67 11.71
CA HIS A 68 5.92 -9.42 12.25
C HIS A 68 5.12 -8.65 11.18
N THR A 69 5.66 -8.56 9.96
CA THR A 69 4.99 -7.90 8.83
C THR A 69 3.73 -8.66 8.40
N LEU A 70 3.77 -10.00 8.38
CA LEU A 70 2.57 -10.81 8.09
C LEU A 70 1.43 -10.52 9.08
N LYS A 71 1.76 -10.46 10.38
CA LYS A 71 0.80 -10.16 11.43
C LYS A 71 0.16 -8.78 11.24
N LEU A 72 0.98 -7.75 11.05
CA LEU A 72 0.50 -6.38 10.87
C LEU A 72 -0.41 -6.26 9.64
N LEU A 73 -0.06 -6.89 8.53
CA LEU A 73 -0.87 -6.84 7.31
C LEU A 73 -2.21 -7.57 7.48
N ALA A 74 -2.25 -8.65 8.26
CA ALA A 74 -3.49 -9.33 8.59
C ALA A 74 -4.37 -8.46 9.51
N GLU A 75 -3.78 -7.81 10.51
CA GLU A 75 -4.48 -6.88 11.40
C GLU A 75 -5.09 -5.71 10.64
N VAL A 76 -4.30 -5.05 9.79
CA VAL A 76 -4.78 -3.96 8.91
C VAL A 76 -5.92 -4.44 8.01
N ALA A 77 -5.86 -5.67 7.49
CA ALA A 77 -6.94 -6.23 6.66
C ALA A 77 -8.27 -6.37 7.41
N VAL A 78 -8.22 -6.75 8.69
CA VAL A 78 -9.43 -6.85 9.52
C VAL A 78 -9.99 -5.46 9.82
N LEU A 79 -9.12 -4.51 10.18
CA LEU A 79 -9.53 -3.12 10.46
C LEU A 79 -10.16 -2.45 9.24
N GLU A 80 -9.61 -2.69 8.05
CA GLU A 80 -10.19 -2.20 6.79
C GLU A 80 -11.63 -2.67 6.60
N GLU A 81 -11.92 -3.95 6.88
CA GLU A 81 -13.27 -4.49 6.78
C GLU A 81 -14.20 -3.92 7.86
N GLU A 82 -13.69 -3.74 9.08
CA GLU A 82 -14.46 -3.13 10.17
C GLU A 82 -14.89 -1.71 9.84
N VAL A 83 -14.00 -0.90 9.24
CA VAL A 83 -14.31 0.46 8.79
C VAL A 83 -15.39 0.43 7.71
N VAL A 84 -15.24 -0.40 6.67
CA VAL A 84 -16.23 -0.53 5.59
C VAL A 84 -17.61 -0.91 6.15
N ARG A 85 -17.68 -1.86 7.08
CA ARG A 85 -18.94 -2.26 7.72
C ARG A 85 -19.57 -1.14 8.55
N LEU A 86 -18.76 -0.31 9.21
CA LEU A 86 -19.24 0.84 9.96
C LEU A 86 -19.76 1.94 9.04
N GLU A 87 -19.06 2.22 7.94
CA GLU A 87 -19.50 3.17 6.92
C GLU A 87 -20.85 2.76 6.31
N GLU A 88 -21.03 1.48 5.97
CA GLU A 88 -22.31 0.97 5.46
C GLU A 88 -23.46 1.18 6.47
N GLN A 89 -23.21 1.00 7.77
CA GLN A 89 -24.22 1.30 8.79
C GLN A 89 -24.57 2.78 8.85
N VAL A 90 -23.57 3.67 8.81
CA VAL A 90 -23.81 5.13 8.81
C VAL A 90 -24.69 5.52 7.63
N VAL A 91 -24.41 4.99 6.45
CA VAL A 91 -25.22 5.23 5.24
C VAL A 91 -26.65 4.74 5.42
N ASN A 92 -26.83 3.54 5.96
CA ASN A 92 -28.16 2.98 6.23
C ASN A 92 -28.96 3.83 7.22
N PHE A 93 -28.32 4.34 8.29
CA PHE A 93 -28.98 5.25 9.24
C PHE A 93 -29.38 6.57 8.59
N LEU A 94 -28.51 7.17 7.78
CA LEU A 94 -28.83 8.40 7.06
C LEU A 94 -30.00 8.21 6.08
N GLN A 95 -30.05 7.08 5.37
CA GLN A 95 -31.18 6.74 4.50
C GLN A 95 -32.47 6.55 5.30
N GLY A 96 -32.41 5.87 6.46
CA GLY A 96 -33.55 5.71 7.35
C GLY A 96 -34.11 7.05 7.82
N LEU A 97 -33.24 7.95 8.27
CA LEU A 97 -33.63 9.30 8.70
C LEU A 97 -34.26 10.13 7.57
N TYR A 98 -33.76 9.99 6.33
CA TYR A 98 -34.35 10.66 5.17
C TYR A 98 -35.75 10.13 4.85
N GLN A 99 -35.93 8.81 4.88
CA GLN A 99 -37.25 8.19 4.71
C GLN A 99 -38.22 8.64 5.80
N GLU A 100 -37.78 8.66 7.06
CA GLU A 100 -38.60 9.15 8.18
C GLU A 100 -39.00 10.62 8.02
N ALA A 101 -38.08 11.49 7.58
CA ALA A 101 -38.39 12.90 7.33
C ALA A 101 -39.39 13.11 6.19
N ILE A 102 -39.28 12.36 5.09
CA ILE A 102 -40.23 12.44 3.98
C ILE A 102 -41.59 11.87 4.37
N TYR A 103 -41.64 10.66 4.93
CA TYR A 103 -42.91 10.02 5.30
C TYR A 103 -43.60 10.74 6.46
N GLY A 104 -42.85 11.26 7.44
CA GLY A 104 -43.36 12.06 8.56
C GLY A 104 -43.89 13.43 8.13
N SER A 105 -43.42 13.97 7.00
CA SER A 105 -43.99 15.19 6.41
C SER A 105 -45.33 14.97 5.68
N SER A 106 -45.73 13.72 5.41
CA SER A 106 -46.93 13.41 4.60
C SER A 106 -48.26 13.51 5.36
N SER A 107 -48.26 13.77 6.67
CA SER A 107 -49.49 14.09 7.42
C SER A 107 -49.92 15.55 7.30
N GLU A 108 -49.15 16.42 6.64
CA GLU A 108 -49.61 17.76 6.24
C GLU A 108 -49.75 17.84 4.73
N GLN A 109 -50.94 17.49 4.26
CA GLN A 109 -51.38 17.81 2.92
C GLN A 109 -51.45 19.34 2.79
N ASN A 110 -50.51 19.99 2.07
CA ASN A 110 -50.78 20.74 0.83
C ASN A 110 -49.56 21.54 0.31
N ARG A 111 -49.35 21.44 -1.01
CA ARG A 111 -48.52 22.27 -1.93
C ARG A 111 -47.00 22.17 -1.85
N PHE A 112 -46.39 21.25 -2.61
CA PHE A 112 -45.34 21.59 -3.58
C PHE A 112 -45.38 20.59 -4.77
N PRO A 113 -45.26 21.06 -6.03
CA PRO A 113 -45.47 20.20 -7.20
C PRO A 113 -44.33 19.19 -7.33
N ILE A 114 -44.72 17.97 -7.71
CA ILE A 114 -43.94 16.73 -7.82
C ILE A 114 -42.94 16.78 -9.01
N GLY A 115 -42.48 17.98 -9.41
CA GLY A 115 -41.68 18.21 -10.62
C GLY A 115 -40.19 18.41 -10.43
N GLU A 116 -39.67 18.51 -9.19
CA GLU A 116 -38.27 18.90 -8.95
C GLU A 116 -37.52 18.04 -7.91
N ILE A 117 -38.06 16.90 -7.47
CA ILE A 117 -37.29 15.92 -6.67
C ILE A 117 -36.49 15.00 -7.59
N GLU A 118 -35.88 15.56 -8.63
CA GLU A 118 -34.81 14.90 -9.41
C GLU A 118 -33.41 15.39 -8.99
N THR A 119 -33.30 16.30 -8.03
CA THR A 119 -32.00 16.87 -7.60
C THR A 119 -31.50 16.40 -6.24
N ALA A 120 -32.25 15.62 -5.47
CA ALA A 120 -31.78 15.14 -4.16
C ALA A 120 -31.11 13.75 -4.18
N CYS A 121 -31.10 13.04 -5.32
CA CYS A 121 -30.28 11.84 -5.50
C CYS A 121 -28.86 12.16 -6.00
N GLN A 122 -28.34 13.36 -5.69
CA GLN A 122 -26.94 13.73 -5.86
C GLN A 122 -26.09 13.52 -4.60
N PHE A 123 -26.58 12.76 -3.61
CA PHE A 123 -25.64 12.14 -2.66
C PHE A 123 -24.87 11.06 -3.43
N GLY A 124 -23.71 11.48 -3.92
CA GLY A 124 -22.89 10.81 -4.92
C GLY A 124 -22.84 9.30 -4.73
N GLU A 125 -22.98 8.59 -5.85
CA GLU A 125 -22.86 7.13 -6.01
C GLU A 125 -22.28 6.42 -4.78
N PHE A 126 -23.14 6.06 -3.81
CA PHE A 126 -22.75 5.17 -2.72
C PHE A 126 -22.61 3.75 -3.28
N ARG A 127 -21.52 3.53 -4.01
CA ARG A 127 -21.09 2.20 -4.45
C ARG A 127 -20.49 1.52 -3.24
N SER A 128 -21.08 0.37 -2.85
CA SER A 128 -20.55 -0.56 -1.86
C SER A 128 -19.02 -0.62 -1.94
N CYS A 129 -18.37 -0.21 -0.84
CA CYS A 129 -16.94 0.05 -0.72
C CYS A 129 -16.08 -1.22 -0.77
N ARG A 130 -16.45 -2.24 -1.55
CA ARG A 130 -15.60 -3.43 -1.70
C ARG A 130 -14.38 -3.20 -2.58
N ASN A 131 -14.35 -2.15 -3.42
CA ASN A 131 -13.30 -2.01 -4.44
C ASN A 131 -12.73 -0.59 -4.70
N GLN A 132 -13.12 0.45 -3.95
CA GLN A 132 -12.56 1.79 -4.16
C GLN A 132 -12.04 2.37 -2.83
N LYS A 133 -10.74 2.69 -2.79
CA LYS A 133 -10.05 3.31 -1.64
C LYS A 133 -10.44 4.77 -1.42
N THR A 134 -11.67 5.14 -1.73
CA THR A 134 -12.13 6.53 -1.70
C THR A 134 -12.79 6.76 -0.36
N PHE A 135 -12.01 7.27 0.59
CA PHE A 135 -12.53 7.85 1.82
C PHE A 135 -13.38 9.07 1.44
N VAL A 136 -14.69 9.01 1.66
CA VAL A 136 -15.56 10.16 1.42
C VAL A 136 -15.30 11.19 2.53
N LEU A 137 -14.50 12.20 2.23
CA LEU A 137 -14.46 13.44 3.01
C LEU A 137 -15.83 14.10 2.87
N VAL A 138 -16.68 13.98 3.91
CA VAL A 138 -17.89 14.79 4.04
C VAL A 138 -17.42 16.20 4.34
N THR A 139 -17.20 17.02 3.31
CA THR A 139 -17.04 18.46 3.48
C THR A 139 -18.41 19.04 3.76
N VAL A 140 -18.67 19.35 5.03
CA VAL A 140 -19.79 20.19 5.44
C VAL A 140 -19.33 21.63 5.19
N ASP A 141 -19.61 22.18 4.02
CA ASP A 141 -19.44 23.62 3.81
C ASP A 141 -20.55 24.34 4.60
N VAL A 142 -20.11 25.15 5.57
CA VAL A 142 -20.92 25.90 6.56
C VAL A 142 -21.61 27.11 5.93
#